data_AF-A0A0K9F2T9-F1
#
_entry.id   AF-A0A0K9F2T9-F1
#
_cell.length_a   1.000
_cell.length_b   1.000
_cell.length_c   1.000
_cell.angle_alpha   90.00
_cell.angle_beta   90.00
_cell.angle_gamma   90.00
#
_symmetry.space_group_name_H-M   'P 1'
#
loop_
_entity.id
_entity.type
_entity.pdbx_description
1 polymer ?
#
loop_
_entity_poly.entity_id
_entity_poly.type
_entity_poly.pdbx_seq_one_letter_code
_entity_poly.pdbx_strand_id
1 'polypeptide(L)'
;MKFIQKISLIGLSVCMLSIVFSSASMATKIATEEHLNSVNNKNKKEVHYYKNDSAKILAQETKTVLIKTEKEDKSLLEQKTKEFEEKMKTKQIAFIEEGLKKATTLQDVEKVKSEAANLLKKEKELFTAESEKYVKPKIDTEKVDLAMISSSYKTVRDDFFTFNKHGFYYYDVNKNEFVPNNKVNTTEEVKEFEKKHKEDTKVKDNPINTLILSILLGLLCIIPLFISYRQEKIA
;
A
#
# COMPACT_ATOMS: atom_id res chain seq x y z
N MET A 1 -31.66 66.08 0.56
CA MET A 1 -30.82 66.10 -0.66
C MET A 1 -29.38 66.36 -0.24
N LYS A 2 -28.56 65.29 -0.31
CA LYS A 2 -27.10 65.26 -0.47
C LYS A 2 -26.20 66.07 0.48
N PHE A 3 -25.81 65.42 1.58
CA PHE A 3 -24.56 65.68 2.31
C PHE A 3 -23.71 64.39 2.34
N ILE A 4 -23.35 63.89 1.15
CA ILE A 4 -22.36 62.83 0.97
C ILE A 4 -21.59 63.16 -0.31
N GLN A 5 -20.49 63.90 -0.18
CA GLN A 5 -19.47 63.99 -1.23
C GLN A 5 -18.22 64.66 -0.64
N LYS A 6 -17.36 63.86 0.00
CA LYS A 6 -15.92 64.14 0.19
C LYS A 6 -15.22 62.94 0.85
N ILE A 7 -15.31 61.78 0.21
CA ILE A 7 -14.33 60.69 0.38
C ILE A 7 -14.11 60.10 -1.02
N SER A 8 -13.34 60.80 -1.83
CA SER A 8 -12.84 60.30 -3.12
C SER A 8 -11.65 61.17 -3.48
N LEU A 9 -10.46 60.78 -2.99
CA LEU A 9 -9.16 60.99 -3.65
C LEU A 9 -7.98 60.40 -2.85
N ILE A 10 -8.12 59.23 -2.24
CA ILE A 10 -6.97 58.41 -1.79
C ILE A 10 -7.26 56.97 -2.22
N GLY A 11 -7.35 56.81 -3.53
CA GLY A 11 -7.46 55.53 -4.22
C GLY A 11 -6.74 55.71 -5.54
N LEU A 12 -5.88 54.74 -5.87
CA LEU A 12 -4.91 54.73 -6.98
C LEU A 12 -3.60 55.49 -6.74
N SER A 13 -2.65 54.88 -6.02
CA SER A 13 -1.22 55.05 -6.37
C SER A 13 -0.23 54.06 -5.73
N VAL A 14 -0.65 52.97 -5.07
CA VAL A 14 0.33 52.01 -4.49
C VAL A 14 -0.12 50.57 -4.73
N CYS A 15 -0.14 50.17 -6.00
CA CYS A 15 -0.27 48.75 -6.41
C CYS A 15 0.69 48.39 -7.55
N MET A 16 1.79 49.12 -7.68
CA MET A 16 2.84 48.82 -8.65
C MET A 16 4.21 48.84 -7.97
N LEU A 17 4.38 48.04 -6.91
CA LEU A 17 5.68 47.45 -6.62
C LEU A 17 5.60 46.00 -7.10
N SER A 18 5.94 45.84 -8.36
CA SER A 18 6.24 44.60 -9.04
C SER A 18 7.18 43.75 -8.18
N ILE A 19 6.59 42.73 -7.56
CA ILE A 19 7.33 41.62 -6.99
C ILE A 19 8.01 40.91 -8.16
N VAL A 20 9.30 41.17 -8.34
CA VAL A 20 10.18 40.30 -9.12
C VAL A 20 10.37 39.04 -8.29
N PHE A 21 9.38 38.14 -8.33
CA PHE A 21 9.59 36.77 -7.92
C PHE A 21 10.50 36.15 -8.96
N SER A 22 11.78 36.07 -8.61
CA SER A 22 12.73 35.14 -9.21
C SER A 22 12.19 33.72 -9.02
N SER A 23 11.32 33.27 -9.92
CA SER A 23 11.05 31.85 -10.08
C SER A 23 12.31 31.24 -10.69
N ALA A 24 13.25 30.84 -9.83
CA ALA A 24 14.14 29.75 -10.16
C ALA A 24 13.23 28.58 -10.56
N SER A 25 13.12 28.34 -11.87
CA SER A 25 12.43 27.20 -12.42
C SER A 25 13.20 25.96 -11.94
N MET A 26 12.79 25.38 -10.82
CA MET A 26 13.14 24.00 -10.53
C MET A 26 12.54 23.19 -11.68
N ALA A 27 13.41 22.53 -12.45
CA ALA A 27 13.01 21.64 -13.52
C ALA A 27 12.16 20.51 -12.94
N THR A 28 10.84 20.69 -12.96
CA THR A 28 9.88 19.60 -12.83
C THR A 28 10.07 18.73 -14.07
N LYS A 29 10.78 17.61 -13.91
CA LYS A 29 10.72 16.52 -14.90
C LYS A 29 9.24 16.24 -15.15
N ILE A 30 8.84 16.39 -16.41
CA ILE A 30 7.48 16.21 -16.90
C ILE A 30 6.92 14.92 -16.30
N ALA A 31 5.83 15.02 -15.57
CA ALA A 31 5.03 13.87 -15.17
C ALA A 31 4.68 13.10 -16.45
N THR A 32 5.11 11.85 -16.57
CA THR A 32 4.80 11.06 -17.77
C THR A 32 3.31 10.77 -17.77
N GLU A 33 2.63 10.98 -18.91
CA GLU A 33 1.22 10.61 -19.08
C GLU A 33 0.97 9.15 -18.67
N GLU A 34 1.97 8.29 -18.89
CA GLU A 34 2.01 6.92 -18.44
C GLU A 34 1.82 6.76 -16.92
N HIS A 35 2.59 7.49 -16.09
CA HIS A 35 2.43 7.41 -14.64
C HIS A 35 1.07 7.95 -14.18
N LEU A 36 0.57 9.01 -14.82
CA LEU A 36 -0.76 9.53 -14.52
C LEU A 36 -1.85 8.49 -14.81
N ASN A 37 -1.76 7.83 -15.98
CA ASN A 37 -2.67 6.76 -16.37
C ASN A 37 -2.59 5.57 -15.41
N SER A 38 -1.38 5.18 -15.01
CA SER A 38 -1.16 4.13 -14.01
C SER A 38 -1.78 4.48 -12.66
N VAL A 39 -1.64 5.73 -12.19
CA VAL A 39 -2.27 6.21 -10.96
C VAL A 39 -3.80 6.22 -11.07
N ASN A 40 -4.37 6.70 -12.18
CA ASN A 40 -5.81 6.66 -12.44
C ASN A 40 -6.34 5.21 -12.41
N ASN A 41 -5.65 4.30 -13.09
CA ASN A 41 -6.02 2.89 -13.16
C ASN A 41 -5.95 2.20 -11.79
N LYS A 42 -4.94 2.49 -10.99
CA LYS A 42 -4.84 1.97 -9.62
C LYS A 42 -5.96 2.51 -8.74
N ASN A 43 -6.20 3.81 -8.77
CA ASN A 43 -7.26 4.44 -7.97
C ASN A 43 -8.65 3.95 -8.34
N LYS A 44 -8.93 3.73 -9.62
CA LYS A 44 -10.20 3.14 -10.07
C LYS A 44 -10.47 1.75 -9.48
N LYS A 45 -9.41 0.97 -9.20
CA LYS A 45 -9.52 -0.38 -8.63
C LYS A 45 -9.57 -0.38 -7.11
N GLU A 46 -8.79 0.50 -6.47
CA GLU A 46 -8.49 0.41 -5.02
C GLU A 46 -9.18 1.49 -4.19
N VAL A 47 -9.56 2.63 -4.78
CA VAL A 47 -10.15 3.76 -4.05
C VAL A 47 -11.66 3.72 -4.21
N HIS A 48 -12.37 3.47 -3.11
CA HIS A 48 -13.82 3.61 -3.06
C HIS A 48 -14.26 5.03 -3.41
N TYR A 49 -15.34 5.12 -4.19
CA TYR A 49 -15.92 6.39 -4.64
C TYR A 49 -14.99 7.23 -5.52
N TYR A 50 -13.94 6.64 -6.10
CA TYR A 50 -13.03 7.36 -6.96
C TYR A 50 -13.75 8.03 -8.14
N LYS A 51 -13.49 9.32 -8.35
CA LYS A 51 -13.96 10.03 -9.54
C LYS A 51 -13.03 9.70 -10.70
N ASN A 52 -13.56 9.08 -11.74
CA ASN A 52 -12.79 8.69 -12.93
C ASN A 52 -11.93 9.85 -13.46
N ASP A 53 -10.67 9.51 -13.75
CA ASP A 53 -9.64 10.38 -14.34
C ASP A 53 -9.43 11.71 -13.60
N SER A 54 -9.73 11.72 -12.30
CA SER A 54 -9.59 12.91 -11.47
C SER A 54 -8.20 13.08 -10.87
N ALA A 55 -7.29 12.11 -11.07
CA ALA A 55 -5.96 12.21 -10.49
C ALA A 55 -5.14 13.29 -11.16
N LYS A 56 -4.23 13.89 -10.39
CA LYS A 56 -3.26 14.88 -10.85
C LYS A 56 -1.96 14.67 -10.10
N ILE A 57 -0.88 14.44 -10.85
CA ILE A 57 0.47 14.39 -10.29
C ILE A 57 0.85 15.81 -9.87
N LEU A 58 1.15 15.97 -8.58
CA LEU A 58 1.61 17.21 -7.98
C LEU A 58 3.15 17.28 -7.99
N ALA A 59 3.79 16.14 -7.75
CA ALA A 59 5.25 16.01 -7.82
C ALA A 59 5.64 14.58 -8.19
N GLN A 60 6.77 14.44 -8.85
CA GLN A 60 7.37 13.16 -9.20
C GLN A 60 8.89 13.26 -9.08
N GLU A 61 9.50 12.27 -8.45
CA GLU A 61 10.95 12.12 -8.38
C GLU A 61 11.32 10.65 -8.59
N THR A 62 12.31 10.38 -9.43
CA THR A 62 12.83 9.03 -9.63
C THR A 62 14.20 8.94 -9.00
N LYS A 63 14.38 7.98 -8.09
CA LYS A 63 15.65 7.69 -7.42
C LYS A 63 15.86 6.18 -7.34
N THR A 64 17.12 5.76 -7.48
CA THR A 64 17.51 4.41 -7.12
C THR A 64 17.51 4.30 -5.60
N VAL A 65 16.70 3.39 -5.07
CA VAL A 65 16.54 3.15 -3.64
C VAL A 65 16.88 1.70 -3.30
N LEU A 66 17.31 1.48 -2.05
CA LEU A 66 17.54 0.14 -1.52
C LEU A 66 16.28 -0.35 -0.81
N ILE A 67 15.62 -1.36 -1.38
CA ILE A 67 14.46 -2.02 -0.77
C ILE A 67 14.94 -3.26 -0.04
N LYS A 68 14.63 -3.32 1.26
CA LYS A 68 14.90 -4.49 2.10
C LYS A 68 13.70 -5.44 2.02
N THR A 69 13.94 -6.67 1.58
CA THR A 69 12.93 -7.72 1.56
C THR A 69 13.36 -8.85 2.48
N GLU A 70 12.47 -9.27 3.37
CA GLU A 70 12.68 -10.46 4.18
C GLU A 70 12.42 -11.70 3.32
N LYS A 71 13.42 -12.57 3.20
CA LYS A 71 13.32 -13.88 2.53
C LYS A 71 13.66 -14.97 3.53
N GLU A 72 13.04 -16.13 3.35
CA GLU A 72 13.39 -17.33 4.10
C GLU A 72 14.74 -17.88 3.61
N ASP A 73 15.74 -17.92 4.49
CA ASP A 73 16.97 -18.67 4.28
C ASP A 73 16.76 -20.12 4.69
N LYS A 74 16.72 -21.00 3.69
CA LYS A 74 16.52 -22.44 3.83
C LYS A 74 17.83 -23.22 3.75
N SER A 75 18.98 -22.57 3.67
CA SER A 75 20.29 -23.24 3.55
C SER A 75 20.54 -24.24 4.70
N LEU A 76 20.23 -23.84 5.93
CA LEU A 76 20.37 -24.70 7.10
C LEU A 76 19.35 -25.84 7.10
N LEU A 77 18.12 -25.58 6.64
CA LEU A 77 17.09 -26.61 6.47
C LEU A 77 17.52 -27.66 5.45
N GLU A 78 18.06 -27.24 4.30
CA GLU A 78 18.58 -28.13 3.26
C GLU A 78 19.74 -28.99 3.77
N GLN A 79 20.68 -28.38 4.50
CA GLN A 79 21.78 -29.12 5.13
C GLN A 79 21.25 -30.16 6.12
N LYS A 80 20.36 -29.76 7.04
CA LYS A 80 19.81 -30.65 8.07
C LYS A 80 18.96 -31.77 7.48
N THR A 81 18.28 -31.52 6.37
CA THR A 81 17.52 -32.53 5.64
C THR A 81 18.44 -33.60 5.06
N LYS A 82 19.56 -33.21 4.44
CA LYS A 82 20.57 -34.16 3.93
C LYS A 82 21.19 -35.00 5.06
N GLU A 83 21.60 -34.35 6.15
CA GLU A 83 22.14 -35.05 7.34
C GLU A 83 21.12 -36.05 7.92
N PHE A 84 19.84 -35.66 7.98
CA PHE A 84 18.77 -36.54 8.43
C PHE A 84 18.56 -37.74 7.50
N GLU A 85 18.50 -37.53 6.18
CA GLU A 85 18.33 -38.62 5.22
C GLU A 85 19.47 -39.64 5.28
N GLU A 86 20.72 -39.20 5.39
CA GLU A 86 21.89 -40.08 5.53
C GLU A 86 21.87 -40.87 6.85
N LYS A 87 21.52 -40.18 7.95
CA LYS A 87 21.36 -40.82 9.26
C LYS A 87 20.26 -41.88 9.24
N MET A 88 19.14 -41.59 8.60
CA MET A 88 18.01 -42.52 8.51
C MET A 88 18.30 -43.72 7.62
N LYS A 89 19.00 -43.55 6.50
CA LYS A 89 19.47 -44.67 5.67
C LYS A 89 20.35 -45.62 6.49
N THR A 90 21.34 -45.09 7.18
CA THR A 90 22.25 -45.87 8.03
C THR A 90 21.50 -46.60 9.14
N LYS A 91 20.60 -45.90 9.85
CA LYS A 91 19.81 -46.47 10.94
C LYS A 91 18.85 -47.55 10.46
N GLN A 92 18.21 -47.36 9.30
CA GLN A 92 17.30 -48.33 8.72
C GLN A 92 18.04 -49.61 8.28
N ILE A 93 19.22 -49.48 7.67
CA ILE A 93 20.07 -50.62 7.31
C ILE A 93 20.48 -51.39 8.56
N ALA A 94 21.01 -50.71 9.58
CA ALA A 94 21.42 -51.36 10.83
C ALA A 94 20.27 -52.09 11.53
N PHE A 95 19.08 -51.49 11.58
CA PHE A 95 17.88 -52.11 12.16
C PHE A 95 17.45 -53.36 11.39
N ILE A 96 17.45 -53.29 10.05
CA ILE A 96 17.11 -54.44 9.20
C ILE A 96 18.14 -55.56 9.38
N GLU A 97 19.44 -55.25 9.34
CA GLU A 97 20.50 -56.24 9.53
C GLU A 97 20.41 -56.95 10.88
N GLU A 98 20.17 -56.21 11.96
CA GLU A 98 20.00 -56.80 13.29
C GLU A 98 18.73 -57.65 13.39
N GLY A 99 17.62 -57.17 12.82
CA GLY A 99 16.35 -57.92 12.79
C GLY A 99 16.46 -59.21 11.97
N LEU A 100 17.11 -59.15 10.81
CA LEU A 100 17.32 -60.32 9.93
C LEU A 100 18.21 -61.38 10.57
N LYS A 101 19.23 -61.00 11.37
CA LYS A 101 20.06 -61.96 12.13
C LYS A 101 19.26 -62.75 13.16
N LYS A 102 18.14 -62.20 13.65
CA LYS A 102 17.26 -62.82 14.65
C LYS A 102 16.05 -63.51 14.01
N ALA A 103 15.77 -63.25 12.74
CA ALA A 103 14.64 -63.82 12.02
C ALA A 103 14.91 -65.29 11.71
N THR A 104 13.96 -66.16 12.04
CA THR A 104 14.04 -67.60 11.75
C THR A 104 12.98 -68.03 10.73
N THR A 105 11.98 -67.17 10.49
CA THR A 105 10.88 -67.40 9.54
C THR A 105 10.71 -66.24 8.56
N LEU A 106 10.02 -66.49 7.44
CA LEU A 106 9.60 -65.45 6.49
C LEU A 106 8.71 -64.38 7.14
N GLN A 107 7.88 -64.76 8.11
CA GLN A 107 7.00 -63.84 8.83
C GLN A 107 7.80 -62.86 9.71
N ASP A 108 8.91 -63.32 10.30
CA ASP A 108 9.84 -62.45 11.04
C ASP A 108 10.50 -61.42 10.11
N VAL A 109 10.86 -61.82 8.88
CA VAL A 109 11.44 -60.92 7.87
C VAL A 109 10.45 -59.83 7.46
N GLU A 110 9.19 -60.19 7.22
CA GLU A 110 8.13 -59.23 6.92
C GLU A 110 7.88 -58.26 8.08
N LYS A 111 7.89 -58.77 9.32
CA LYS A 111 7.76 -57.97 10.52
C LYS A 111 8.88 -56.95 10.66
N VAL A 112 10.14 -57.36 10.50
CA VAL A 112 11.32 -56.45 10.54
C VAL A 112 11.21 -55.35 9.48
N LYS A 113 10.79 -55.68 8.26
CA LYS A 113 10.57 -54.70 7.19
C LYS A 113 9.48 -53.68 7.57
N SER A 114 8.38 -54.15 8.16
CA SER A 114 7.27 -53.29 8.59
C SER A 114 7.67 -52.35 9.73
N GLU A 115 8.44 -52.84 10.70
CA GLU A 115 8.95 -52.05 11.82
C GLU A 115 9.97 -51.02 11.36
N ALA A 116 10.87 -51.38 10.44
CA ALA A 116 11.83 -50.46 9.82
C ALA A 116 11.13 -49.32 9.06
N ALA A 117 10.01 -49.60 8.39
CA ALA A 117 9.22 -48.59 7.70
C ALA A 117 8.48 -47.67 8.69
N ASN A 118 7.91 -48.23 9.75
CA ASN A 118 7.24 -47.46 10.81
C ASN A 118 8.20 -46.54 11.56
N LEU A 119 9.42 -47.00 11.85
CA LEU A 119 10.48 -46.19 12.45
C LEU A 119 10.85 -45.01 11.55
N LEU A 120 11.05 -45.25 10.25
CA LEU A 120 11.35 -44.19 9.27
C LEU A 120 10.22 -43.16 9.21
N LYS A 121 8.97 -43.61 9.20
CA LYS A 121 7.80 -42.73 9.20
C LYS A 121 7.76 -41.84 10.44
N LYS A 122 7.91 -42.43 11.63
CA LYS A 122 7.88 -41.69 12.90
C LYS A 122 8.99 -40.65 13.00
N GLU A 123 10.20 -40.97 12.58
CA GLU A 123 11.31 -40.01 12.62
C GLU A 123 11.18 -38.91 11.56
N LYS A 124 10.61 -39.20 10.39
CA LYS A 124 10.29 -38.17 9.39
C LYS A 124 9.27 -37.17 9.92
N GLU A 125 8.22 -37.65 10.58
CA GLU A 125 7.19 -36.78 11.18
C GLU A 125 7.80 -35.85 12.25
N LEU A 126 8.67 -36.40 13.12
CA LEU A 126 9.41 -35.62 14.12
C LEU A 126 10.33 -34.58 13.48
N PHE A 127 11.09 -34.96 12.45
CA PHE A 127 11.97 -34.03 11.73
C PHE A 127 11.19 -32.92 11.05
N THR A 128 10.06 -33.22 10.40
CA THR A 128 9.19 -32.22 9.79
C THR A 128 8.66 -31.24 10.82
N ALA A 129 8.18 -31.72 11.97
CA ALA A 129 7.70 -30.86 13.05
C ALA A 129 8.79 -29.92 13.60
N GLU A 130 10.05 -30.36 13.59
CA GLU A 130 11.18 -29.56 14.03
C GLU A 130 11.80 -28.70 12.93
N SER A 131 11.45 -28.92 11.65
CA SER A 131 12.15 -28.37 10.51
C SER A 131 12.00 -26.85 10.35
N GLU A 132 10.89 -26.30 10.87
CA GLU A 132 10.60 -24.87 10.85
C GLU A 132 11.68 -24.04 11.58
N LYS A 133 12.33 -24.62 12.62
CA LYS A 133 13.41 -23.94 13.37
C LYS A 133 14.68 -23.70 12.54
N TYR A 134 14.81 -24.37 11.40
CA TYR A 134 15.96 -24.23 10.51
C TYR A 134 15.74 -23.20 9.41
N VAL A 135 14.52 -22.67 9.28
CA VAL A 135 14.23 -21.54 8.38
C VAL A 135 14.52 -20.26 9.14
N LYS A 136 15.51 -19.50 8.67
CA LYS A 136 15.88 -18.21 9.27
C LYS A 136 15.46 -17.07 8.37
N PRO A 137 14.97 -15.95 8.90
CA PRO A 137 14.77 -14.76 8.10
C PRO A 137 16.13 -14.20 7.66
N LYS A 138 16.25 -13.88 6.38
CA LYS A 138 17.39 -13.21 5.78
C LYS A 138 16.91 -11.96 5.07
N ILE A 139 17.54 -10.84 5.40
CA ILE A 139 17.26 -9.56 4.75
C ILE A 139 18.04 -9.53 3.45
N ASP A 140 17.31 -9.56 2.34
CA ASP A 140 17.85 -9.29 1.02
C ASP A 140 17.67 -7.81 0.69
N THR A 141 18.64 -7.23 -0.01
CA THR A 141 18.60 -5.81 -0.37
C THR A 141 18.69 -5.68 -1.88
N GLU A 142 17.65 -5.13 -2.49
CA GLU A 142 17.55 -4.94 -3.93
C GLU A 142 17.65 -3.44 -4.26
N LYS A 143 18.44 -3.10 -5.28
CA LYS A 143 18.46 -1.76 -5.87
C LYS A 143 17.31 -1.63 -6.85
N VAL A 144 16.42 -0.68 -6.60
CA VAL A 144 15.23 -0.46 -7.43
C VAL A 144 15.17 1.01 -7.84
N ASP A 145 14.94 1.26 -9.13
CA ASP A 145 14.68 2.62 -9.63
C ASP A 145 13.20 2.95 -9.37
N LEU A 146 12.97 3.72 -8.31
CA LEU A 146 11.64 4.01 -7.80
C LEU A 146 11.21 5.40 -8.22
N ALA A 147 10.12 5.48 -8.99
CA ALA A 147 9.38 6.71 -9.20
C ALA A 147 8.44 6.93 -8.01
N MET A 148 8.73 7.95 -7.22
CA MET A 148 7.92 8.44 -6.11
C MET A 148 6.99 9.53 -6.64
N ILE A 149 5.69 9.37 -6.43
CA ILE A 149 4.66 10.22 -7.03
C ILE A 149 3.76 10.76 -5.92
N SER A 150 3.69 12.08 -5.80
CA SER A 150 2.68 12.80 -5.03
C SER A 150 1.51 13.11 -5.95
N SER A 151 0.31 12.62 -5.64
CA SER A 151 -0.87 12.84 -6.49
C SER A 151 -2.09 13.27 -5.66
N SER A 152 -2.83 14.22 -6.19
CA SER A 152 -4.19 14.52 -5.72
C SER A 152 -5.22 13.80 -6.58
N TYR A 153 -6.40 13.54 -6.04
CA TYR A 153 -7.54 12.99 -6.78
C TYR A 153 -8.86 13.36 -6.10
N LYS A 154 -10.00 13.01 -6.71
CA LYS A 154 -11.33 13.28 -6.16
C LYS A 154 -12.07 11.97 -5.87
N THR A 155 -12.86 11.98 -4.81
CA THR A 155 -13.89 10.96 -4.56
C THR A 155 -15.28 11.59 -4.53
N VAL A 156 -16.31 10.86 -4.95
CA VAL A 156 -17.72 11.31 -4.99
C VAL A 156 -18.58 10.34 -4.22
N ARG A 157 -19.12 10.78 -3.09
CA ARG A 157 -20.04 10.01 -2.24
C ARG A 157 -21.47 10.46 -2.48
N ASP A 158 -22.39 9.50 -2.51
CA ASP A 158 -23.83 9.74 -2.69
C ASP A 158 -24.13 10.58 -3.94
N ASP A 159 -23.31 10.48 -4.99
CA ASP A 159 -23.38 11.24 -6.26
C ASP A 159 -23.13 12.76 -6.20
N PHE A 160 -23.15 13.40 -5.03
CA PHE A 160 -23.02 14.86 -4.91
C PHE A 160 -21.90 15.35 -3.98
N PHE A 161 -21.49 14.58 -2.96
CA PHE A 161 -20.40 15.02 -2.08
C PHE A 161 -19.05 14.70 -2.70
N THR A 162 -18.34 15.72 -3.17
CA THR A 162 -17.01 15.57 -3.77
C THR A 162 -15.92 15.92 -2.78
N PHE A 163 -15.04 14.97 -2.48
CA PHE A 163 -13.89 15.19 -1.59
C PHE A 163 -12.61 15.17 -2.40
N ASN A 164 -11.76 16.17 -2.18
CA ASN A 164 -10.40 16.10 -2.67
C ASN A 164 -9.61 15.17 -1.72
N LYS A 165 -8.71 14.36 -2.28
CA LYS A 165 -7.84 13.44 -1.56
C LYS A 165 -6.42 13.53 -2.13
N HIS A 166 -5.47 13.03 -1.35
CA HIS A 166 -4.06 12.95 -1.70
C HIS A 166 -3.56 11.53 -1.45
N GLY A 167 -2.62 11.07 -2.27
CA GLY A 167 -1.92 9.81 -2.09
C GLY A 167 -0.48 9.89 -2.59
N PHE A 168 0.39 9.15 -1.91
CA PHE A 168 1.72 8.82 -2.40
C PHE A 168 1.70 7.46 -3.10
N TYR A 169 2.37 7.39 -4.24
CA TYR A 169 2.50 6.18 -5.03
C TYR A 169 3.96 5.92 -5.34
N TYR A 170 4.34 4.65 -5.35
CA TYR A 170 5.69 4.21 -5.61
C TYR A 170 5.67 3.21 -6.75
N TYR A 171 6.41 3.51 -7.80
CA TYR A 171 6.39 2.75 -9.04
C TYR A 171 7.80 2.28 -9.37
N ASP A 172 8.00 0.97 -9.48
CA ASP A 172 9.24 0.37 -9.94
C ASP A 172 9.31 0.56 -11.46
N VAL A 173 10.22 1.43 -11.90
CA VAL A 173 10.39 1.80 -13.31
C VAL A 173 10.86 0.61 -14.15
N ASN A 174 11.62 -0.31 -13.56
CA ASN A 174 12.18 -1.45 -14.28
C ASN A 174 11.14 -2.58 -14.44
N LYS A 175 10.31 -2.79 -13.41
CA LYS A 175 9.27 -3.84 -13.41
C LYS A 175 7.91 -3.36 -13.93
N ASN A 176 7.75 -2.05 -14.13
CA ASN A 176 6.48 -1.42 -14.52
C ASN A 176 5.32 -1.77 -13.57
N GLU A 177 5.57 -1.75 -12.27
CA GLU A 177 4.58 -2.10 -11.26
C GLU A 177 4.61 -1.16 -10.05
N PHE A 178 3.46 -1.03 -9.38
CA PHE A 178 3.39 -0.30 -8.12
C PHE A 178 3.99 -1.12 -6.99
N VAL A 179 4.95 -0.53 -6.28
CA VAL A 179 5.53 -1.11 -5.07
C VAL A 179 4.63 -0.80 -3.88
N PRO A 180 4.22 -1.81 -3.10
CA PRO A 180 3.45 -1.60 -1.88
C PRO A 180 4.16 -0.68 -0.88
N ASN A 181 3.42 0.23 -0.24
CA ASN A 181 3.97 1.23 0.69
C ASN A 181 4.76 0.59 1.84
N ASN A 182 4.34 -0.57 2.34
CA ASN A 182 5.03 -1.28 3.43
C ASN A 182 6.43 -1.79 3.06
N LYS A 183 6.78 -1.89 1.77
CA LYS A 183 8.13 -2.28 1.32
C LYS A 183 9.10 -1.10 1.27
N VAL A 184 8.59 0.12 1.11
CA VAL A 184 9.42 1.31 0.80
C VAL A 184 9.36 2.41 1.88
N ASN A 185 8.39 2.34 2.79
CA ASN A 185 8.22 3.31 3.89
C ASN A 185 9.40 3.35 4.87
N THR A 186 10.30 2.36 4.85
CA THR A 186 11.49 2.33 5.70
C THR A 186 12.68 3.05 5.08
N THR A 187 12.66 3.27 3.77
CA THR A 187 13.75 3.85 2.98
C THR A 187 13.84 5.36 3.20
N GLU A 188 15.06 5.89 3.33
CA GLU A 188 15.28 7.30 3.72
C GLU A 188 14.81 8.25 2.62
N GLU A 189 15.08 7.92 1.36
CA GLU A 189 14.71 8.68 0.18
C GLU A 189 13.19 8.88 0.07
N VAL A 190 12.41 7.84 0.42
CA VAL A 190 10.95 7.89 0.45
C VAL A 190 10.45 8.80 1.57
N LYS A 191 11.02 8.67 2.77
CA LYS A 191 10.66 9.54 3.90
C LYS A 191 10.97 11.01 3.61
N GLU A 192 12.11 11.28 2.97
CA GLU A 192 12.48 12.63 2.56
C GLU A 192 11.50 13.19 1.52
N PHE A 193 11.14 12.40 0.52
CA PHE A 193 10.16 12.78 -0.50
C PHE A 193 8.80 13.11 0.14
N GLU A 194 8.26 12.22 0.98
CA GLU A 194 6.98 12.45 1.65
C GLU A 194 7.01 13.68 2.56
N LYS A 195 8.11 13.87 3.31
CA LYS A 195 8.28 15.03 4.19
C LYS A 195 8.31 16.33 3.39
N LYS A 196 9.02 16.34 2.26
CA LYS A 196 9.10 17.49 1.35
C LYS A 196 7.74 17.84 0.76
N HIS A 197 6.91 16.83 0.49
CA HIS A 197 5.59 16.97 -0.11
C HIS A 197 4.44 16.87 0.90
N LYS A 198 4.72 17.05 2.19
CA LYS A 198 3.70 16.99 3.25
C LYS A 198 2.63 18.07 3.12
N GLU A 199 2.98 19.24 2.59
CA GLU A 199 2.00 20.30 2.35
C GLU A 199 0.99 19.93 1.25
N ASP A 200 1.38 19.06 0.30
CA ASP A 200 0.48 18.54 -0.74
C ASP A 200 -0.64 17.68 -0.14
N THR A 201 -0.43 17.11 1.06
CA THR A 201 -1.44 16.32 1.77
C THR A 201 -2.49 17.20 2.44
N LYS A 202 -2.27 18.52 2.58
CA LYS A 202 -3.25 19.45 3.15
C LYS A 202 -4.33 19.74 2.12
N VAL A 203 -5.25 18.80 2.01
CA VAL A 203 -6.34 18.90 1.05
C VAL A 203 -7.46 19.73 1.65
N LYS A 204 -7.79 20.86 1.00
CA LYS A 204 -8.92 21.70 1.40
C LYS A 204 -10.24 21.00 1.08
N ASP A 205 -11.17 21.08 2.03
CA ASP A 205 -12.56 20.67 1.81
C ASP A 205 -13.16 21.40 0.62
N ASN A 206 -14.07 20.71 -0.07
CA ASN A 206 -14.78 21.31 -1.18
C ASN A 206 -15.91 22.20 -0.64
N PRO A 207 -15.88 23.53 -0.84
CA PRO A 207 -16.91 24.44 -0.31
C PRO A 207 -18.32 24.12 -0.86
N ILE A 208 -18.41 23.44 -2.01
CA ILE A 208 -19.68 22.97 -2.56
C ILE A 208 -20.35 21.95 -1.62
N ASN A 209 -19.57 21.11 -0.92
CA ASN A 209 -20.15 20.15 0.03
C ASN A 209 -20.80 20.88 1.21
N THR A 210 -20.19 21.96 1.70
CA THR A 210 -20.77 22.80 2.75
C THR A 210 -22.08 23.41 2.29
N LEU A 211 -22.12 23.94 1.06
CA LEU A 211 -23.34 24.49 0.48
C LEU A 211 -24.46 23.45 0.36
N ILE A 212 -24.13 22.24 -0.15
CA ILE A 212 -25.08 21.13 -0.26
C ILE A 212 -25.64 20.78 1.13
N LEU A 213 -24.77 20.66 2.13
CA LEU A 213 -25.18 20.37 3.50
C LEU A 213 -26.10 21.46 4.07
N SER A 214 -25.80 22.74 3.82
CA SER A 214 -26.65 23.86 4.23
C SER A 214 -28.03 23.80 3.57
N ILE A 215 -28.11 23.45 2.29
CA ILE A 215 -29.40 23.27 1.58
C ILE A 215 -30.19 22.10 2.18
N LEU A 216 -29.55 20.95 2.39
CA LEU A 216 -30.18 19.78 2.98
C LEU A 216 -30.73 20.07 4.39
N LEU A 217 -29.94 20.78 5.21
CA LEU A 217 -30.35 21.19 6.55
C LEU A 217 -31.52 22.20 6.50
N GLY A 218 -31.46 23.15 5.55
CA GLY A 218 -32.55 24.10 5.32
C GLY A 218 -33.85 23.41 4.91
N LEU A 219 -33.79 22.44 4.01
CA LEU A 219 -34.96 21.65 3.60
C LEU A 219 -35.59 20.90 4.78
N LEU A 220 -34.78 20.38 5.71
CA LEU A 220 -35.26 19.69 6.90
C LEU A 220 -36.11 20.62 7.81
N CYS A 221 -35.82 21.91 7.84
CA CYS A 221 -36.63 22.91 8.55
C CYS A 221 -37.84 23.39 7.72
N ILE A 222 -37.69 23.58 6.41
CA ILE A 222 -38.72 24.16 5.54
C ILE A 222 -39.85 23.16 5.26
N ILE A 223 -39.54 21.87 5.05
CA ILE A 223 -40.54 20.86 4.69
C ILE A 223 -41.64 20.72 5.77
N PRO A 224 -41.33 20.57 7.07
CA PRO A 224 -42.36 20.50 8.11
C PRO A 224 -43.23 21.77 8.19
N LEU A 225 -42.62 22.94 8.06
CA LEU A 225 -43.34 24.22 8.06
C LEU A 225 -44.30 24.31 6.87
N PHE A 226 -43.86 23.86 5.69
CA PHE A 226 -44.69 23.83 4.49
C PHE A 226 -45.85 22.84 4.61
N ILE A 227 -45.61 21.66 5.19
CA ILE A 227 -46.67 20.67 5.46
C ILE A 227 -47.70 21.25 6.43
N SER A 228 -47.25 21.85 7.54
CA SER A 228 -48.12 22.47 8.55
C SER A 228 -49.00 23.58 7.93
N TYR A 229 -48.39 24.49 7.17
CA TYR A 229 -49.12 25.56 6.47
C TYR A 229 -50.16 25.04 5.48
N ARG A 230 -49.89 23.91 4.81
CA ARG A 230 -50.83 23.32 3.85
C ARG A 230 -51.99 22.63 4.56
N GLN A 231 -51.77 22.01 5.72
CA GLN A 231 -52.83 21.40 6.53
C GLN A 231 -53.79 22.45 7.07
N GLU A 232 -53.28 23.60 7.52
CA GLU A 232 -54.08 24.73 8.01
C GLU A 232 -55.00 25.33 6.92
N LYS A 233 -54.64 25.22 5.64
CA LYS A 233 -55.47 25.70 4.52
C LYS A 233 -56.50 24.71 3.99
N ILE A 234 -56.42 23.44 4.40
CA ILE A 234 -57.32 22.36 3.96
C ILE A 234 -58.36 22.02 5.04
N ALA A 235 -58.13 22.44 6.29
CA ALA A 235 -59.11 22.43 7.38
C ALA A 235 -59.99 23.69 7.36
#